data_AF-A0A357WZW6-F1
#
_entry.id   AF-A0A357WZW6-F1
#
_cell.length_a   1.000
_cell.length_b   1.000
_cell.length_c   1.000
_cell.angle_alpha   90.00
_cell.angle_beta   90.00
_cell.angle_gamma   90.00
#
_symmetry.space_group_name_H-M   'P 1'
#
loop_
_entity.id
_entity.type
_entity.pdbx_description
1 polymer ?
#
loop_
_entity_poly.entity_id
_entity_poly.type
_entity_poly.pdbx_seq_one_letter_code
_entity_poly.pdbx_strand_id
1 'polypeptide(L)'
;MIDKYMLERDGQIDFYNRVLPRVNPTLNIEDILADNNDGVLNGNLLEFKLNVTDLNSVLFQCVKYLSAMRIKGKPIPSNILIIDLNAATLWVYHSADYLAAIEKPYSGGASKDNSGFIGAAAVETLRYERNAKDTTRLVALLKEDNYTKTHIDENCIVGWAEHFYRVRPTARKEDFLGDDTGKYKKIGEIRKPVIFADYLIPYTGKTNVKFNYLMDKLNDFLLKKNLGAFYTASLYAEKALELVRRAIARVPAGNDYIILDRCAGTGNLESHMTNDELAHTIVSTVEYYEYKVLQELIGSRVREIIPPIETADTFNAGLVTGADALSKEY
;
A
#
# COMPACT_ATOMS: atom_id res chain seq x y z
N MET A 1 46.36 -9.70 3.72
CA MET A 1 45.73 -8.37 3.82
C MET A 1 44.41 -8.47 3.09
N ILE A 2 43.30 -7.99 3.66
CA ILE A 2 42.07 -7.83 2.88
C ILE A 2 42.31 -6.59 2.01
N ASP A 3 42.28 -6.76 0.70
CA ASP A 3 42.34 -5.63 -0.22
C ASP A 3 41.12 -4.75 0.03
N LYS A 4 41.37 -3.48 0.37
CA LYS A 4 40.28 -2.54 0.66
C LYS A 4 39.68 -2.06 -0.64
N TYR A 5 38.36 -2.06 -0.70
CA TYR A 5 37.62 -1.47 -1.80
C TYR A 5 37.67 0.06 -1.70
N MET A 6 37.91 0.69 -2.85
CA MET A 6 37.85 2.15 -3.00
C MET A 6 36.45 2.63 -3.37
N LEU A 7 35.68 1.80 -4.08
CA LEU A 7 34.30 2.06 -4.48
C LEU A 7 33.38 1.00 -3.87
N GLU A 8 32.24 1.43 -3.33
CA GLU A 8 31.23 0.55 -2.74
C GLU A 8 30.71 -0.47 -3.75
N ARG A 9 30.50 -0.02 -5.00
CA ARG A 9 30.02 -0.83 -6.09
C ARG A 9 30.93 -2.02 -6.40
N ASP A 10 32.23 -1.82 -6.37
CA ASP A 10 33.21 -2.89 -6.64
C ASP A 10 33.13 -3.98 -5.57
N GLY A 11 33.03 -3.58 -4.30
CA GLY A 11 32.89 -4.52 -3.19
C GLY A 11 31.54 -5.24 -3.20
N GLN A 12 30.46 -4.57 -3.55
CA GLN A 12 29.14 -5.18 -3.73
C GLN A 12 29.15 -6.25 -4.84
N ILE A 13 29.73 -5.93 -6.01
CA ILE A 13 29.83 -6.88 -7.13
C ILE A 13 30.69 -8.10 -6.73
N ASP A 14 31.83 -7.87 -6.10
CA ASP A 14 32.69 -8.96 -5.64
C ASP A 14 32.00 -9.84 -4.59
N PHE A 15 31.28 -9.23 -3.62
CA PHE A 15 30.48 -9.98 -2.66
C PHE A 15 29.47 -10.90 -3.34
N TYR A 16 28.65 -10.37 -4.26
CA TYR A 16 27.65 -11.16 -4.96
C TYR A 16 28.27 -12.27 -5.81
N ASN A 17 29.34 -11.99 -6.55
CA ASN A 17 30.05 -13.00 -7.35
C ASN A 17 30.57 -14.17 -6.49
N ARG A 18 30.95 -13.91 -5.24
CA ARG A 18 31.42 -14.95 -4.31
C ARG A 18 30.28 -15.76 -3.70
N VAL A 19 29.16 -15.12 -3.34
CA VAL A 19 28.08 -15.80 -2.61
C VAL A 19 27.03 -16.44 -3.51
N LEU A 20 26.69 -15.84 -4.65
CA LEU A 20 25.60 -16.30 -5.52
C LEU A 20 25.77 -17.74 -6.02
N PRO A 21 26.96 -18.21 -6.44
CA PRO A 21 27.14 -19.60 -6.86
C PRO A 21 26.76 -20.63 -5.78
N ARG A 22 26.80 -20.23 -4.50
CA ARG A 22 26.45 -21.10 -3.36
C ARG A 22 25.03 -20.88 -2.86
N VAL A 23 24.41 -19.74 -3.16
CA VAL A 23 23.07 -19.35 -2.69
C VAL A 23 22.03 -19.66 -3.75
N ASN A 24 22.13 -19.02 -4.92
CA ASN A 24 21.23 -19.22 -6.05
C ASN A 24 21.98 -18.91 -7.37
N PRO A 25 22.53 -19.94 -8.05
CA PRO A 25 23.38 -19.74 -9.22
C PRO A 25 22.61 -19.32 -10.48
N THR A 26 21.27 -19.30 -10.45
CA THR A 26 20.45 -18.87 -11.59
C THR A 26 20.16 -17.37 -11.60
N LEU A 27 20.46 -16.67 -10.50
CA LEU A 27 20.24 -15.22 -10.40
C LEU A 27 21.51 -14.47 -10.80
N ASN A 28 21.32 -13.38 -11.52
CA ASN A 28 22.36 -12.39 -11.79
C ASN A 28 22.19 -11.19 -10.86
N ILE A 29 23.24 -10.38 -10.75
CA ILE A 29 23.23 -9.17 -9.89
C ILE A 29 22.10 -8.21 -10.29
N GLU A 30 21.77 -8.11 -11.57
CA GLU A 30 20.68 -7.26 -12.08
C GLU A 30 19.28 -7.71 -11.61
N ASP A 31 19.10 -9.00 -11.32
CA ASP A 31 17.83 -9.53 -10.80
C ASP A 31 17.61 -9.18 -9.33
N ILE A 32 18.70 -8.86 -8.62
CA ILE A 32 18.73 -8.61 -7.17
C ILE A 32 18.58 -7.12 -6.88
N LEU A 33 19.23 -6.28 -7.70
CA LEU A 33 19.25 -4.83 -7.51
C LEU A 33 17.94 -4.21 -8.03
N ALA A 34 17.11 -3.74 -7.11
CA ALA A 34 15.85 -3.09 -7.46
C ALA A 34 15.52 -1.95 -6.48
N ASP A 35 14.57 -1.09 -6.86
CA ASP A 35 13.97 -0.08 -5.98
C ASP A 35 14.94 0.89 -5.27
N ASN A 36 16.11 1.15 -5.86
CA ASN A 36 17.16 2.00 -5.29
C ASN A 36 17.70 1.49 -3.93
N ASN A 37 17.57 0.19 -3.68
CA ASN A 37 18.28 -0.50 -2.60
C ASN A 37 19.45 -1.32 -3.17
N ASP A 38 20.27 -1.80 -2.25
CA ASP A 38 21.49 -2.55 -2.52
C ASP A 38 21.28 -4.04 -2.80
N GLY A 39 20.02 -4.46 -2.81
CA GLY A 39 19.58 -5.77 -3.24
C GLY A 39 18.63 -6.45 -2.27
N VAL A 40 17.68 -7.21 -2.82
CA VAL A 40 16.88 -8.18 -2.07
C VAL A 40 17.16 -9.57 -2.63
N LEU A 41 17.68 -10.46 -1.79
CA LEU A 41 17.99 -11.84 -2.15
C LEU A 41 17.16 -12.80 -1.27
N ASN A 42 16.20 -13.49 -1.88
CA ASN A 42 15.22 -14.32 -1.19
C ASN A 42 14.51 -13.51 -0.08
N GLY A 43 14.57 -13.96 1.17
CA GLY A 43 14.03 -13.28 2.35
C GLY A 43 14.97 -12.27 3.01
N ASN A 44 15.98 -11.75 2.30
CA ASN A 44 17.02 -10.89 2.89
C ASN A 44 17.16 -9.56 2.14
N LEU A 45 17.04 -8.44 2.85
CA LEU A 45 17.47 -7.12 2.37
C LEU A 45 18.96 -6.93 2.67
N LEU A 46 19.74 -6.51 1.68
CA LEU A 46 21.16 -6.22 1.84
C LEU A 46 21.40 -4.71 1.70
N GLU A 47 22.23 -4.16 2.58
CA GLU A 47 22.71 -2.78 2.54
C GLU A 47 24.22 -2.75 2.73
N PHE A 48 24.95 -2.30 1.72
CA PHE A 48 26.40 -2.25 1.74
C PHE A 48 26.89 -0.86 2.12
N LYS A 49 27.97 -0.82 2.89
CA LYS A 49 28.78 0.38 3.10
C LYS A 49 30.24 0.03 2.92
N LEU A 50 31.01 0.94 2.33
CA LEU A 50 32.47 0.82 2.32
C LEU A 50 33.04 0.66 3.74
N ASN A 51 32.52 1.44 4.68
CA ASN A 51 32.77 1.33 6.12
C ASN A 51 31.51 1.79 6.85
N VAL A 52 30.99 1.00 7.79
CA VAL A 52 29.83 1.36 8.60
C VAL A 52 30.31 2.17 9.81
N THR A 53 30.04 3.47 9.81
CA THR A 53 30.43 4.39 10.90
C THR A 53 29.32 4.56 11.94
N ASP A 54 28.06 4.49 11.53
CA ASP A 54 26.88 4.55 12.38
C ASP A 54 25.87 3.49 11.94
N LEU A 55 25.81 2.42 12.74
CA LEU A 55 24.95 1.27 12.44
C LEU A 55 23.46 1.61 12.54
N ASN A 56 23.07 2.54 13.43
CA ASN A 56 21.66 2.93 13.59
C ASN A 56 21.17 3.74 12.38
N SER A 57 22.02 4.63 11.86
CA SER A 57 21.70 5.40 10.65
C SER A 57 21.47 4.49 9.44
N VAL A 58 22.34 3.50 9.24
CA VAL A 58 22.23 2.53 8.14
C VAL A 58 21.02 1.61 8.33
N LEU A 59 20.75 1.17 9.57
CA LEU A 59 19.55 0.40 9.88
C LEU A 59 18.27 1.18 9.58
N PHE A 60 18.22 2.48 9.88
CA PHE A 60 17.03 3.26 9.58
C PHE A 60 16.83 3.48 8.08
N GLN A 61 17.92 3.61 7.32
CA GLN A 61 17.87 3.57 5.86
C GLN A 61 17.22 2.26 5.37
N CYS A 62 17.60 1.11 5.93
CA CYS A 62 16.97 -0.18 5.61
C CYS A 62 15.47 -0.19 5.94
N VAL A 63 15.08 0.32 7.10
CA VAL A 63 13.65 0.45 7.49
C VAL A 63 12.86 1.28 6.48
N LYS A 64 13.44 2.38 5.98
CA LYS A 64 12.81 3.20 4.93
C LYS A 64 12.65 2.45 3.62
N TYR A 65 13.63 1.61 3.23
CA TYR A 65 13.49 0.74 2.05
C TYR A 65 12.34 -0.26 2.21
N LEU A 66 12.26 -0.93 3.37
CA LEU A 66 11.18 -1.87 3.65
C LEU A 66 9.80 -1.19 3.65
N SER A 67 9.71 0.02 4.20
CA SER A 67 8.47 0.83 4.13
C SER A 67 8.07 1.13 2.67
N ALA A 68 9.03 1.55 1.83
CA ALA A 68 8.77 1.81 0.42
C ALA A 68 8.36 0.54 -0.34
N MET A 69 8.96 -0.62 -0.04
CA MET A 69 8.56 -1.91 -0.59
C MET A 69 7.12 -2.26 -0.21
N ARG A 70 6.75 -2.08 1.08
CA ARG A 70 5.39 -2.31 1.57
C ARG A 70 4.38 -1.46 0.80
N ILE A 71 4.64 -0.17 0.66
CA ILE A 71 3.78 0.79 -0.07
C ILE A 71 3.57 0.36 -1.52
N LYS A 72 4.61 -0.18 -2.17
CA LYS A 72 4.57 -0.72 -3.53
C LYS A 72 3.89 -2.10 -3.62
N GLY A 73 3.39 -2.65 -2.52
CA GLY A 73 2.78 -3.98 -2.47
C GLY A 73 3.77 -5.12 -2.65
N LYS A 74 5.04 -4.94 -2.26
CA LYS A 74 6.07 -5.98 -2.33
C LYS A 74 6.22 -6.71 -0.99
N PRO A 75 6.53 -8.01 -1.01
CA PRO A 75 6.87 -8.76 0.21
C PRO A 75 8.03 -8.10 0.99
N ILE A 76 7.97 -8.19 2.31
CA ILE A 76 9.00 -7.63 3.21
C ILE A 76 9.95 -8.74 3.65
N PRO A 77 11.23 -8.72 3.24
CA PRO A 77 12.25 -9.67 3.70
C PRO A 77 12.24 -9.84 5.23
N SER A 78 12.41 -11.06 5.73
CA SER A 78 12.50 -11.30 7.17
C SER A 78 13.78 -10.72 7.78
N ASN A 79 14.87 -10.70 7.00
CA ASN A 79 16.18 -10.31 7.47
C ASN A 79 16.63 -9.00 6.83
N ILE A 80 17.30 -8.17 7.63
CA ILE A 80 18.04 -6.99 7.22
C ILE A 80 19.52 -7.27 7.47
N LEU A 81 20.32 -7.20 6.42
CA LEU A 81 21.74 -7.52 6.41
C LEU A 81 22.53 -6.25 6.09
N ILE A 82 23.21 -5.70 7.08
CA ILE A 82 24.08 -4.53 6.90
C ILE A 82 25.53 -5.01 6.75
N ILE A 83 26.16 -4.68 5.63
CA ILE A 83 27.49 -5.19 5.26
C ILE A 83 28.51 -4.04 5.24
N ASP A 84 29.53 -4.15 6.07
CA ASP A 84 30.76 -3.38 5.94
C ASP A 84 31.76 -4.16 5.09
N LEU A 85 32.01 -3.63 3.89
CA LEU A 85 32.86 -4.26 2.88
C LEU A 85 34.32 -4.34 3.32
N ASN A 86 34.89 -3.26 3.86
CA ASN A 86 36.32 -3.21 4.21
C ASN A 86 36.63 -3.88 5.55
N ALA A 87 35.67 -3.93 6.47
CA ALA A 87 35.80 -4.67 7.71
C ALA A 87 35.44 -6.16 7.56
N ALA A 88 34.88 -6.55 6.41
CA ALA A 88 34.28 -7.87 6.17
C ALA A 88 33.34 -8.29 7.31
N THR A 89 32.47 -7.37 7.69
CA THR A 89 31.54 -7.51 8.81
C THR A 89 30.10 -7.42 8.34
N LEU A 90 29.28 -8.36 8.78
CA LEU A 90 27.83 -8.35 8.56
C LEU A 90 27.13 -8.22 9.92
N TRP A 91 26.14 -7.33 10.01
CA TRP A 91 25.17 -7.29 11.11
C TRP A 91 23.80 -7.76 10.64
N VAL A 92 23.18 -8.61 11.44
CA VAL A 92 21.86 -9.21 11.14
C VAL A 92 20.81 -8.61 12.06
N TYR A 93 19.70 -8.19 11.46
CA TYR A 93 18.51 -7.71 12.12
C TYR A 93 17.28 -8.40 11.53
N HIS A 94 16.18 -8.46 12.29
CA HIS A 94 14.91 -8.98 11.79
C HIS A 94 13.92 -7.85 11.54
N SER A 95 13.30 -7.83 10.37
CA SER A 95 12.33 -6.80 9.98
C SER A 95 11.13 -6.74 10.94
N ALA A 96 10.74 -7.89 11.53
CA ALA A 96 9.65 -7.97 12.50
C ALA A 96 9.86 -7.07 13.72
N ASP A 97 11.10 -6.90 14.18
CA ASP A 97 11.44 -6.04 15.33
C ASP A 97 11.24 -4.56 15.03
N TYR A 98 11.15 -4.20 13.75
CA TYR A 98 11.00 -2.83 13.26
C TYR A 98 9.66 -2.59 12.56
N LEU A 99 8.70 -3.52 12.70
CA LEU A 99 7.41 -3.45 11.98
C LEU A 99 6.70 -2.11 12.17
N ALA A 100 6.66 -1.58 13.40
CA ALA A 100 6.04 -0.29 13.70
C ALA A 100 6.71 0.91 13.01
N ALA A 101 7.99 0.80 12.64
CA ALA A 101 8.68 1.82 11.85
C ALA A 101 8.48 1.56 10.35
N ILE A 102 8.52 0.30 9.90
CA ILE A 102 8.27 -0.09 8.51
C ILE A 102 6.86 0.32 8.05
N GLU A 103 5.86 0.25 8.92
CA GLU A 103 4.47 0.59 8.60
C GLU A 103 4.19 2.11 8.59
N LYS A 104 5.23 2.95 8.69
CA LYS A 104 5.12 4.40 8.52
C LYS A 104 5.54 4.84 7.12
N PRO A 105 4.85 5.79 6.49
CA PRO A 105 5.32 6.38 5.24
C PRO A 105 6.50 7.33 5.50
N TYR A 106 7.47 7.34 4.57
CA TYR A 106 8.61 8.24 4.59
C TYR A 106 8.71 9.01 3.27
N SER A 107 9.09 10.28 3.35
CA SER A 107 9.29 11.15 2.19
C SER A 107 10.77 11.40 1.94
N GLY A 108 11.17 11.54 0.68
CA GLY A 108 12.56 11.76 0.29
C GLY A 108 13.38 10.48 0.14
N GLY A 109 14.67 10.63 -0.12
CA GLY A 109 15.58 9.49 -0.29
C GLY A 109 15.85 8.77 1.03
N ALA A 110 15.87 7.43 1.01
CA ALA A 110 16.08 6.62 2.22
C ALA A 110 17.42 6.90 2.95
N SER A 111 18.43 7.38 2.23
CA SER A 111 19.74 7.76 2.78
C SER A 111 19.77 9.14 3.45
N LYS A 112 18.64 9.87 3.48
CA LYS A 112 18.54 11.22 4.06
C LYS A 112 17.80 11.20 5.38
N ASP A 113 18.15 12.13 6.27
CA ASP A 113 17.49 12.36 7.57
C ASP A 113 17.38 11.08 8.40
N ASN A 114 18.53 10.44 8.63
CA ASN A 114 18.64 9.20 9.38
C ASN A 114 19.15 9.35 10.82
N SER A 115 19.51 10.58 11.23
CA SER A 115 20.00 10.84 12.58
C SER A 115 18.90 10.66 13.63
N GLY A 116 19.28 10.15 14.81
CA GLY A 116 18.39 10.03 15.97
C GLY A 116 17.54 8.76 16.02
N PHE A 117 17.57 7.90 14.99
CA PHE A 117 17.02 6.56 15.11
C PHE A 117 17.89 5.70 16.04
N ILE A 118 17.25 4.90 16.90
CA ILE A 118 17.94 3.99 17.82
C ILE A 118 17.32 2.62 17.63
N GLY A 119 18.06 1.71 17.01
CA GLY A 119 17.67 0.32 16.87
C GLY A 119 18.05 -0.52 18.08
N ALA A 120 17.50 -1.73 18.13
CA ALA A 120 18.00 -2.77 19.02
C ALA A 120 19.45 -3.18 18.67
N ALA A 121 20.06 -3.99 19.54
CA ALA A 121 21.33 -4.65 19.19
C ALA A 121 21.13 -5.60 18.01
N ALA A 122 22.16 -5.73 17.17
CA ALA A 122 22.16 -6.73 16.10
C ALA A 122 22.01 -8.14 16.70
N VAL A 123 21.18 -8.96 16.06
CA VAL A 123 20.91 -10.34 16.49
C VAL A 123 22.16 -11.20 16.32
N GLU A 124 22.85 -11.03 15.20
CA GLU A 124 24.13 -11.68 14.92
C GLU A 124 25.12 -10.65 14.34
N THR A 125 26.41 -10.88 14.59
CA THR A 125 27.50 -10.13 13.95
C THR A 125 28.53 -11.12 13.43
N LEU A 126 28.74 -11.13 12.12
CA LEU A 126 29.54 -12.13 11.41
C LEU A 126 30.80 -11.48 10.81
N ARG A 127 31.96 -12.14 10.93
CA ARG A 127 33.23 -11.75 10.31
C ARG A 127 33.50 -12.66 9.10
N TYR A 128 32.72 -12.47 8.04
CA TYR A 128 32.47 -13.47 7.00
C TYR A 128 33.67 -13.81 6.08
N GLU A 129 34.77 -13.04 6.11
CA GLU A 129 36.02 -13.39 5.40
C GLU A 129 37.12 -13.91 6.34
N ARG A 130 36.95 -13.73 7.66
CA ARG A 130 37.98 -14.08 8.65
C ARG A 130 37.67 -15.39 9.38
N ASN A 131 36.43 -15.86 9.29
CA ASN A 131 35.95 -17.03 10.00
C ASN A 131 35.05 -17.88 9.08
N ALA A 132 35.49 -19.12 8.81
CA ALA A 132 34.77 -20.05 7.95
C ALA A 132 33.37 -20.43 8.47
N LYS A 133 33.16 -20.43 9.80
CA LYS A 133 31.83 -20.65 10.39
C LYS A 133 30.90 -19.49 10.06
N ASP A 134 31.40 -18.27 10.14
CA ASP A 134 30.64 -17.05 9.81
C ASP A 134 30.34 -17.00 8.31
N THR A 135 31.27 -17.40 7.44
CA THR A 135 31.00 -17.55 6.00
C THR A 135 29.89 -18.57 5.74
N THR A 136 29.90 -19.69 6.46
CA THR A 136 28.88 -20.73 6.33
C THR A 136 27.52 -20.21 6.82
N ARG A 137 27.48 -19.45 7.91
CA ARG A 137 26.26 -18.82 8.43
C ARG A 137 25.73 -17.76 7.47
N LEU A 138 26.58 -16.92 6.88
CA LEU A 138 26.20 -15.96 5.84
C LEU A 138 25.49 -16.65 4.67
N VAL A 139 26.07 -17.72 4.13
CA VAL A 139 25.45 -18.48 3.02
C VAL A 139 24.13 -19.10 3.45
N ALA A 140 24.01 -19.57 4.69
CA ALA A 140 22.75 -20.09 5.22
C ALA A 140 21.69 -18.98 5.32
N LEU A 141 22.03 -17.80 5.85
CA LEU A 141 21.14 -16.64 5.93
C LEU A 141 20.62 -16.23 4.56
N LEU A 142 21.51 -16.08 3.57
CA LEU A 142 21.14 -15.68 2.22
C LEU A 142 20.24 -16.72 1.50
N LYS A 143 20.19 -17.96 1.98
CA LYS A 143 19.26 -19.00 1.50
C LYS A 143 17.90 -18.98 2.20
N GLU A 144 17.77 -18.27 3.32
CA GLU A 144 16.48 -18.12 3.99
C GLU A 144 15.53 -17.33 3.07
N ASP A 145 14.32 -17.85 2.91
CA ASP A 145 13.28 -17.32 2.02
C ASP A 145 12.00 -17.00 2.82
N ASN A 146 12.21 -16.38 3.98
CA ASN A 146 11.13 -16.00 4.88
C ASN A 146 10.80 -14.51 4.75
N TYR A 147 9.56 -14.16 5.05
CA TYR A 147 9.05 -12.81 4.92
C TYR A 147 8.32 -12.38 6.20
N THR A 148 8.38 -11.08 6.48
CA THR A 148 7.65 -10.46 7.59
C THR A 148 6.26 -10.07 7.12
N LYS A 149 5.23 -10.55 7.82
CA LYS A 149 3.85 -10.15 7.54
C LYS A 149 3.62 -8.70 7.97
N THR A 150 2.88 -7.96 7.15
CA THR A 150 2.52 -6.56 7.41
C THR A 150 1.01 -6.37 7.41
N HIS A 151 0.53 -5.35 8.11
CA HIS A 151 -0.86 -4.91 8.06
C HIS A 151 -1.13 -4.17 6.75
N ILE A 152 -2.35 -4.30 6.23
CA ILE A 152 -2.88 -3.43 5.18
C ILE A 152 -3.36 -2.12 5.81
N ASP A 153 -2.95 -1.01 5.23
CA ASP A 153 -3.47 0.32 5.52
C ASP A 153 -3.61 1.15 4.24
N GLU A 154 -4.02 2.40 4.39
CA GLU A 154 -4.27 3.31 3.28
C GLU A 154 -3.00 3.68 2.49
N ASN A 155 -1.82 3.50 3.08
CA ASN A 155 -0.55 3.79 2.42
C ASN A 155 -0.10 2.64 1.50
N CYS A 156 -0.49 1.39 1.78
CA CYS A 156 -0.03 0.23 1.01
C CYS A 156 -1.11 -0.52 0.23
N ILE A 157 -2.39 -0.30 0.53
CA ILE A 157 -3.48 -1.10 -0.04
C ILE A 157 -3.52 -1.07 -1.57
N VAL A 158 -3.21 0.06 -2.20
CA VAL A 158 -3.20 0.19 -3.66
C VAL A 158 -2.08 -0.66 -4.27
N GLY A 159 -0.87 -0.61 -3.70
CA GLY A 159 0.24 -1.44 -4.18
C GLY A 159 -0.07 -2.93 -4.08
N TRP A 160 -0.69 -3.36 -2.98
CA TRP A 160 -1.12 -4.75 -2.79
C TRP A 160 -2.26 -5.15 -3.73
N ALA A 161 -3.21 -4.25 -4.01
CA ALA A 161 -4.25 -4.49 -5.01
C ALA A 161 -3.65 -4.71 -6.40
N GLU A 162 -2.70 -3.85 -6.81
CA GLU A 162 -1.99 -4.01 -8.09
C GLU A 162 -1.20 -5.32 -8.16
N HIS A 163 -0.54 -5.70 -7.06
CA HIS A 163 0.12 -7.01 -6.99
C HIS A 163 -0.90 -8.15 -7.13
N PHE A 164 -2.03 -8.06 -6.43
CA PHE A 164 -3.09 -9.07 -6.49
C PHE A 164 -3.58 -9.28 -7.92
N TYR A 165 -3.90 -8.20 -8.64
CA TYR A 165 -4.39 -8.29 -10.02
C TYR A 165 -3.32 -8.77 -11.02
N ARG A 166 -2.03 -8.53 -10.75
CA ARG A 166 -0.95 -9.15 -11.56
C ARG A 166 -0.90 -10.67 -11.39
N VAL A 167 -1.08 -11.16 -10.17
CA VAL A 167 -1.07 -12.60 -9.86
C VAL A 167 -2.40 -13.28 -10.23
N ARG A 168 -3.51 -12.53 -10.21
CA ARG A 168 -4.85 -12.96 -10.60
C ARG A 168 -5.50 -11.98 -11.60
N PRO A 169 -5.15 -12.06 -12.89
CA PRO A 169 -5.62 -11.11 -13.91
C PRO A 169 -7.14 -11.06 -14.10
N THR A 170 -7.87 -12.11 -13.70
CA THR A 170 -9.33 -12.19 -13.81
C THR A 170 -10.06 -11.80 -12.53
N ALA A 171 -9.33 -11.47 -11.46
CA ALA A 171 -9.94 -11.08 -10.19
C ALA A 171 -10.46 -9.65 -10.23
N ARG A 172 -11.50 -9.39 -9.44
CA ARG A 172 -12.16 -8.08 -9.32
C ARG A 172 -11.93 -7.46 -7.94
N LYS A 173 -12.33 -6.20 -7.76
CA LYS A 173 -12.24 -5.48 -6.48
C LYS A 173 -12.82 -6.27 -5.31
N GLU A 174 -13.94 -6.96 -5.53
CA GLU A 174 -14.58 -7.80 -4.52
C GLU A 174 -13.70 -8.96 -4.03
N ASP A 175 -12.86 -9.53 -4.90
CA ASP A 175 -11.97 -10.64 -4.57
C ASP A 175 -10.79 -10.15 -3.72
N PHE A 176 -10.40 -8.89 -3.88
CA PHE A 176 -9.33 -8.28 -3.10
C PHE A 176 -9.83 -7.68 -1.77
N LEU A 177 -10.79 -6.75 -1.83
CA LEU A 177 -11.31 -6.04 -0.66
C LEU A 177 -12.28 -6.91 0.16
N GLY A 178 -13.29 -7.44 -0.52
CA GLY A 178 -14.45 -8.06 0.11
C GLY A 178 -15.28 -7.11 0.99
N ASP A 179 -16.46 -7.58 1.34
CA ASP A 179 -17.38 -6.98 2.31
C ASP A 179 -18.34 -8.09 2.77
N ASP A 180 -18.49 -8.30 4.08
CA ASP A 180 -19.41 -9.27 4.67
C ASP A 180 -20.56 -8.62 5.46
N THR A 181 -20.63 -7.28 5.45
CA THR A 181 -21.60 -6.46 6.16
C THR A 181 -22.87 -6.19 5.34
N GLY A 182 -22.76 -6.23 4.00
CA GLY A 182 -23.86 -6.04 3.06
C GLY A 182 -24.76 -7.26 2.84
N LYS A 183 -25.72 -7.11 1.93
CA LYS A 183 -26.51 -8.20 1.34
C LYS A 183 -25.68 -9.03 0.38
N TYR A 184 -24.90 -8.38 -0.48
CA TYR A 184 -23.84 -9.07 -1.20
C TYR A 184 -22.66 -9.30 -0.27
N LYS A 185 -22.25 -10.57 -0.11
CA LYS A 185 -21.19 -10.97 0.82
C LYS A 185 -20.06 -11.67 0.09
N LYS A 186 -18.85 -11.14 0.30
CA LYS A 186 -17.62 -11.69 -0.26
C LYS A 186 -16.49 -11.49 0.74
N ILE A 187 -15.77 -12.57 1.05
CA ILE A 187 -14.53 -12.48 1.83
C ILE A 187 -13.39 -12.23 0.84
N GLY A 188 -12.76 -11.05 0.92
CA GLY A 188 -11.65 -10.67 0.06
C GLY A 188 -10.29 -11.11 0.60
N GLU A 189 -9.29 -11.08 -0.27
CA GLU A 189 -7.89 -11.42 0.02
C GLU A 189 -7.35 -10.66 1.24
N ILE A 190 -7.65 -9.37 1.41
CA ILE A 190 -7.13 -8.62 2.57
C ILE A 190 -7.73 -9.10 3.90
N ARG A 191 -8.92 -9.70 3.89
CA ARG A 191 -9.64 -10.16 5.10
C ARG A 191 -9.30 -11.60 5.45
N LYS A 192 -9.03 -12.42 4.44
CA LYS A 192 -8.57 -13.80 4.60
C LYS A 192 -7.52 -14.10 3.52
N PRO A 193 -6.25 -13.72 3.75
CA PRO A 193 -5.19 -13.92 2.78
C PRO A 193 -5.02 -15.40 2.43
N VAL A 194 -5.03 -15.71 1.14
CA VAL A 194 -4.74 -17.04 0.59
C VAL A 194 -3.53 -16.96 -0.32
N ILE A 195 -3.49 -15.97 -1.20
CA ILE A 195 -2.36 -15.71 -2.10
C ILE A 195 -1.21 -15.04 -1.34
N PHE A 196 -1.55 -14.11 -0.46
CA PHE A 196 -0.60 -13.35 0.34
C PHE A 196 -0.58 -13.80 1.80
N ALA A 197 -0.89 -15.07 2.05
CA ALA A 197 -0.88 -15.67 3.39
C ALA A 197 0.44 -15.48 4.12
N ASP A 198 1.56 -15.48 3.40
CA ASP A 198 2.91 -15.32 3.95
C ASP A 198 3.35 -13.86 4.09
N TYR A 199 2.58 -12.90 3.56
CA TYR A 199 2.98 -11.49 3.50
C TYR A 199 2.04 -10.54 4.24
N LEU A 200 0.77 -10.91 4.42
CA LEU A 200 -0.24 -10.03 4.98
C LEU A 200 -0.81 -10.57 6.30
N ILE A 201 -0.96 -9.65 7.25
CA ILE A 201 -1.80 -9.81 8.43
C ILE A 201 -3.23 -9.47 8.01
N PRO A 202 -4.23 -10.33 8.29
CA PRO A 202 -5.62 -10.08 7.91
C PRO A 202 -6.13 -8.71 8.40
N TYR A 203 -6.76 -7.96 7.50
CA TYR A 203 -7.45 -6.72 7.83
C TYR A 203 -8.72 -7.02 8.65
N THR A 204 -8.77 -6.48 9.86
CA THR A 204 -9.84 -6.73 10.84
C THR A 204 -10.91 -5.64 10.88
N GLY A 205 -10.74 -4.55 10.13
CA GLY A 205 -11.72 -3.47 10.10
C GLY A 205 -13.04 -3.95 9.50
N LYS A 206 -14.16 -3.68 10.19
CA LYS A 206 -15.48 -4.20 9.81
C LYS A 206 -15.90 -3.76 8.40
N THR A 207 -15.67 -2.49 8.07
CA THR A 207 -16.08 -1.89 6.79
C THR A 207 -14.87 -1.41 6.00
N ASN A 208 -15.12 -0.93 4.78
CA ASN A 208 -14.08 -0.45 3.87
C ASN A 208 -13.90 1.08 3.92
N VAL A 209 -14.60 1.79 4.83
CA VAL A 209 -14.54 3.27 4.94
C VAL A 209 -13.14 3.80 5.17
N LYS A 210 -12.27 3.04 5.84
CA LYS A 210 -10.85 3.37 6.00
C LYS A 210 -10.16 3.69 4.67
N PHE A 211 -10.62 3.11 3.56
CA PHE A 211 -10.05 3.27 2.23
C PHE A 211 -10.91 4.13 1.30
N ASN A 212 -11.83 4.95 1.83
CA ASN A 212 -12.80 5.72 1.04
C ASN A 212 -12.16 6.52 -0.10
N TYR A 213 -11.10 7.27 0.17
CA TYR A 213 -10.41 8.11 -0.82
C TYR A 213 -9.59 7.33 -1.87
N LEU A 214 -9.58 5.99 -1.79
CA LEU A 214 -8.82 5.09 -2.66
C LEU A 214 -9.71 4.13 -3.46
N MET A 215 -11.03 4.16 -3.29
CA MET A 215 -11.93 3.14 -3.86
C MET A 215 -11.77 2.98 -5.37
N ASP A 216 -11.68 4.08 -6.10
CA ASP A 216 -11.39 4.10 -7.52
C ASP A 216 -10.06 3.42 -7.89
N LYS A 217 -9.00 3.69 -7.10
CA LYS A 217 -7.67 3.10 -7.31
C LYS A 217 -7.63 1.60 -6.98
N LEU A 218 -8.66 1.07 -6.34
CA LEU A 218 -8.76 -0.34 -5.98
C LEU A 218 -9.51 -1.16 -7.02
N ASN A 219 -10.10 -0.52 -8.05
CA ASN A 219 -10.67 -1.22 -9.20
C ASN A 219 -9.63 -2.11 -9.90
N ASP A 220 -10.09 -3.20 -10.49
CA ASP A 220 -9.26 -4.02 -11.39
C ASP A 220 -8.92 -3.25 -12.67
N PHE A 221 -8.04 -3.82 -13.48
CA PHE A 221 -7.51 -3.16 -14.67
C PHE A 221 -8.61 -2.77 -15.68
N LEU A 222 -9.62 -3.63 -15.90
CA LEU A 222 -10.67 -3.36 -16.87
C LEU A 222 -11.61 -2.27 -16.36
N LEU A 223 -12.02 -2.32 -15.09
CA LEU A 223 -12.86 -1.28 -14.49
C LEU A 223 -12.15 0.07 -14.44
N LYS A 224 -10.86 0.12 -14.10
CA LYS A 224 -10.06 1.37 -14.17
C LYS A 224 -10.02 1.96 -15.57
N LYS A 225 -9.93 1.12 -16.60
CA LYS A 225 -9.94 1.57 -17.99
C LYS A 225 -11.31 2.14 -18.40
N ASN A 226 -12.39 1.57 -17.91
CA ASN A 226 -13.75 1.95 -18.27
C ASN A 226 -14.25 3.17 -17.50
N LEU A 227 -14.02 3.22 -16.18
CA LEU A 227 -14.52 4.27 -15.28
C LEU A 227 -13.49 5.38 -15.03
N GLY A 228 -12.21 5.11 -15.27
CA GLY A 228 -11.12 5.96 -14.80
C GLY A 228 -10.76 5.67 -13.35
N ALA A 229 -9.82 6.47 -12.82
CA ALA A 229 -9.53 6.54 -11.40
C ALA A 229 -9.30 8.00 -11.06
N PHE A 230 -10.31 8.65 -10.48
CA PHE A 230 -10.30 10.08 -10.27
C PHE A 230 -10.11 10.38 -8.78
N TYR A 231 -9.47 11.50 -8.48
CA TYR A 231 -9.33 11.98 -7.11
C TYR A 231 -9.76 13.42 -7.06
N THR A 232 -10.82 13.67 -6.28
CA THR A 232 -11.28 15.02 -5.96
C THR A 232 -10.64 15.46 -4.65
N ALA A 233 -9.63 16.32 -4.74
CA ALA A 233 -8.97 16.88 -3.56
C ALA A 233 -9.91 17.75 -2.73
N SER A 234 -9.76 17.76 -1.40
CA SER A 234 -10.59 18.58 -0.49
C SER A 234 -10.58 20.06 -0.86
N LEU A 235 -9.41 20.64 -1.19
CA LEU A 235 -9.31 22.03 -1.65
C LEU A 235 -10.14 22.31 -2.91
N TYR A 236 -10.24 21.33 -3.81
CA TYR A 236 -11.07 21.46 -5.01
C TYR A 236 -12.55 21.35 -4.66
N ALA A 237 -12.94 20.39 -3.81
CA ALA A 237 -14.30 20.22 -3.33
C ALA A 237 -14.82 21.48 -2.60
N GLU A 238 -14.04 22.02 -1.67
CA GLU A 238 -14.37 23.27 -0.96
C GLU A 238 -14.55 24.44 -1.94
N LYS A 239 -13.70 24.53 -2.97
CA LYS A 239 -13.81 25.59 -3.97
C LYS A 239 -15.05 25.40 -4.86
N ALA A 240 -15.36 24.17 -5.24
CA ALA A 240 -16.57 23.85 -6.01
C ALA A 240 -17.84 24.18 -5.21
N LEU A 241 -17.85 23.97 -3.89
CA LEU A 241 -18.98 24.32 -3.04
C LEU A 241 -19.29 25.82 -3.01
N GLU A 242 -18.30 26.70 -3.23
CA GLU A 242 -18.60 28.12 -3.40
C GLU A 242 -19.55 28.38 -4.58
N LEU A 243 -19.42 27.62 -5.66
CA LEU A 243 -20.30 27.74 -6.83
C LEU A 243 -21.68 27.16 -6.55
N VAL A 244 -21.75 26.04 -5.83
CA VAL A 244 -23.02 25.44 -5.37
C VAL A 244 -23.77 26.44 -4.48
N ARG A 245 -23.10 27.04 -3.50
CA ARG A 245 -23.69 28.06 -2.61
C ARG A 245 -24.17 29.29 -3.36
N ARG A 246 -23.43 29.74 -4.39
CA ARG A 246 -23.89 30.82 -5.28
C ARG A 246 -25.12 30.43 -6.08
N ALA A 247 -25.27 29.18 -6.47
CA ALA A 247 -26.48 28.69 -7.14
C ALA A 247 -27.67 28.64 -6.18
N ILE A 248 -27.47 28.14 -4.95
CA ILE A 248 -28.48 28.16 -3.89
C ILE A 248 -28.94 29.60 -3.61
N ALA A 249 -28.01 30.55 -3.50
CA ALA A 249 -28.34 31.96 -3.26
C ALA A 249 -29.14 32.63 -4.40
N ARG A 250 -29.21 32.02 -5.58
CA ARG A 250 -30.02 32.50 -6.73
C ARG A 250 -31.42 31.90 -6.75
N VAL A 251 -31.73 30.94 -5.88
CA VAL A 251 -33.07 30.36 -5.76
C VAL A 251 -34.04 31.47 -5.34
N PRO A 252 -35.14 31.70 -6.07
CA PRO A 252 -36.11 32.73 -5.72
C PRO A 252 -36.69 32.53 -4.32
N ALA A 253 -36.92 33.63 -3.60
CA ALA A 253 -37.49 33.59 -2.25
C ALA A 253 -38.83 32.85 -2.25
N GLY A 254 -38.99 31.92 -1.30
CA GLY A 254 -40.18 31.07 -1.17
C GLY A 254 -40.10 29.73 -1.92
N ASN A 255 -39.06 29.51 -2.74
CA ASN A 255 -38.84 28.22 -3.40
C ASN A 255 -37.89 27.33 -2.58
N ASP A 256 -38.17 26.02 -2.57
CA ASP A 256 -37.24 24.99 -2.12
C ASP A 256 -36.20 24.67 -3.23
N TYR A 257 -35.12 23.98 -2.85
CA TYR A 257 -34.09 23.50 -3.76
C TYR A 257 -33.67 22.07 -3.43
N ILE A 258 -33.07 21.41 -4.42
CA ILE A 258 -32.32 20.16 -4.24
C ILE A 258 -30.92 20.31 -4.82
N ILE A 259 -29.98 19.59 -4.24
CA ILE A 259 -28.64 19.37 -4.82
C ILE A 259 -28.64 17.93 -5.30
N LEU A 260 -28.50 17.70 -6.61
CA LEU A 260 -28.47 16.35 -7.18
C LEU A 260 -27.05 16.04 -7.66
N ASP A 261 -26.34 15.18 -6.94
CA ASP A 261 -25.07 14.62 -7.39
C ASP A 261 -25.25 13.15 -7.80
N ARG A 262 -25.24 12.91 -9.11
CA ARG A 262 -25.45 11.59 -9.69
C ARG A 262 -24.18 10.73 -9.70
N CYS A 263 -23.03 11.34 -9.42
CA CYS A 263 -21.70 10.73 -9.51
C CYS A 263 -20.85 11.11 -8.28
N ALA A 264 -21.43 11.02 -7.08
CA ALA A 264 -20.82 11.49 -5.84
C ALA A 264 -19.55 10.70 -5.45
N GLY A 265 -19.34 9.52 -6.05
CA GLY A 265 -18.28 8.59 -5.65
C GLY A 265 -18.44 8.21 -4.18
N THR A 266 -17.42 8.49 -3.37
CA THR A 266 -17.49 8.34 -1.90
C THR A 266 -17.93 9.59 -1.14
N GLY A 267 -18.39 10.64 -1.83
CA GLY A 267 -19.00 11.83 -1.22
C GLY A 267 -18.01 12.93 -0.84
N ASN A 268 -16.95 13.12 -1.63
CA ASN A 268 -15.91 14.11 -1.31
C ASN A 268 -16.41 15.57 -1.39
N LEU A 269 -17.38 15.87 -2.25
CA LEU A 269 -17.98 17.21 -2.28
C LEU A 269 -18.87 17.41 -1.04
N GLU A 270 -19.70 16.41 -0.76
CA GLU A 270 -20.70 16.37 0.31
C GLU A 270 -20.07 16.39 1.70
N SER A 271 -18.86 15.85 1.87
CA SER A 271 -18.16 15.87 3.16
C SER A 271 -17.87 17.28 3.68
N HIS A 272 -17.91 18.29 2.80
CA HIS A 272 -17.69 19.70 3.12
C HIS A 272 -18.99 20.53 3.14
N MET A 273 -20.15 19.90 2.93
CA MET A 273 -21.46 20.53 3.05
C MET A 273 -21.92 20.64 4.51
N THR A 274 -22.71 21.66 4.81
CA THR A 274 -23.42 21.80 6.08
C THR A 274 -24.55 20.79 6.20
N ASN A 275 -25.08 20.57 7.41
CA ASN A 275 -26.23 19.68 7.60
C ASN A 275 -27.48 20.17 6.87
N ASP A 276 -27.66 21.49 6.74
CA ASP A 276 -28.74 22.09 5.93
C ASP A 276 -28.55 21.70 4.47
N GLU A 277 -27.39 22.02 3.88
CA GLU A 277 -27.07 21.64 2.49
C GLU A 277 -27.27 20.13 2.25
N LEU A 278 -26.77 19.27 3.14
CA LEU A 278 -26.93 17.81 3.04
C LEU A 278 -28.41 17.38 3.08
N ALA A 279 -29.25 17.97 3.92
CA ALA A 279 -30.67 17.65 3.98
C ALA A 279 -31.43 17.99 2.68
N HIS A 280 -30.83 18.78 1.78
CA HIS A 280 -31.32 19.06 0.44
C HIS A 280 -30.60 18.24 -0.65
N THR A 281 -29.58 17.43 -0.31
CA THR A 281 -28.75 16.68 -1.25
C THR A 281 -29.28 15.28 -1.53
N ILE A 282 -29.33 14.91 -2.81
CA ILE A 282 -29.59 13.55 -3.30
C ILE A 282 -28.31 13.06 -3.97
N VAL A 283 -27.80 11.90 -3.55
CA VAL A 283 -26.55 11.33 -4.06
C VAL A 283 -26.73 9.97 -4.73
N SER A 284 -25.89 9.67 -5.71
CA SER A 284 -25.73 8.35 -6.33
C SER A 284 -24.27 8.10 -6.69
N THR A 285 -23.89 6.83 -6.78
CA THR A 285 -22.63 6.41 -7.41
C THR A 285 -22.81 5.08 -8.16
N VAL A 286 -22.08 4.92 -9.25
CA VAL A 286 -22.17 3.75 -10.12
C VAL A 286 -21.40 2.55 -9.57
N GLU A 287 -20.38 2.76 -8.75
CA GLU A 287 -19.52 1.69 -8.23
C GLU A 287 -20.03 1.19 -6.87
N TYR A 288 -20.15 -0.13 -6.74
CA TYR A 288 -20.83 -0.75 -5.60
C TYR A 288 -20.13 -0.54 -4.25
N TYR A 289 -18.80 -0.66 -4.21
CA TYR A 289 -18.05 -0.47 -2.97
C TYR A 289 -17.99 1.00 -2.55
N GLU A 290 -17.98 1.91 -3.51
CA GLU A 290 -18.19 3.34 -3.26
C GLU A 290 -19.57 3.62 -2.69
N TYR A 291 -20.63 3.01 -3.24
CA TYR A 291 -21.98 3.13 -2.71
C TYR A 291 -22.05 2.71 -1.23
N LYS A 292 -21.41 1.58 -0.88
CA LYS A 292 -21.32 1.12 0.52
C LYS A 292 -20.64 2.14 1.42
N VAL A 293 -19.52 2.72 0.97
CA VAL A 293 -18.79 3.75 1.70
C VAL A 293 -19.59 5.06 1.81
N LEU A 294 -20.20 5.51 0.72
CA LEU A 294 -21.02 6.71 0.64
C LEU A 294 -22.19 6.63 1.63
N GLN A 295 -22.88 5.48 1.66
CA GLN A 295 -23.98 5.23 2.58
C GLN A 295 -23.54 5.33 4.05
N GLU A 296 -22.37 4.78 4.40
CA GLU A 296 -21.82 4.85 5.76
C GLU A 296 -21.38 6.27 6.15
N LEU A 297 -20.81 7.04 5.21
CA LEU A 297 -20.27 8.38 5.48
C LEU A 297 -21.35 9.45 5.59
N ILE A 298 -22.33 9.46 4.69
CA ILE A 298 -23.28 10.57 4.55
C ILE A 298 -24.74 10.13 4.44
N GLY A 299 -25.03 8.83 4.31
CA GLY A 299 -26.37 8.32 4.01
C GLY A 299 -27.47 8.75 4.98
N SER A 300 -27.15 8.97 6.27
CA SER A 300 -28.12 9.44 7.28
C SER A 300 -28.36 10.95 7.29
N ARG A 301 -27.56 11.71 6.54
CA ARG A 301 -27.58 13.18 6.51
C ARG A 301 -28.11 13.74 5.20
N VAL A 302 -27.98 12.98 4.12
CA VAL A 302 -28.51 13.33 2.80
C VAL A 302 -30.03 13.20 2.77
N ARG A 303 -30.69 13.94 1.87
CA ARG A 303 -32.12 13.80 1.59
C ARG A 303 -32.47 12.40 1.09
N GLU A 304 -31.64 11.88 0.19
CA GLU A 304 -31.80 10.54 -0.39
C GLU A 304 -30.44 10.03 -0.93
N ILE A 305 -30.25 8.72 -0.88
CA ILE A 305 -29.18 8.01 -1.60
C ILE A 305 -29.83 7.07 -2.60
N ILE A 306 -29.32 7.00 -3.83
CA ILE A 306 -29.87 6.12 -4.86
C ILE A 306 -28.89 4.96 -5.11
N PRO A 307 -29.33 3.69 -4.92
CA PRO A 307 -30.60 3.27 -4.34
C PRO A 307 -30.68 3.48 -2.82
N PRO A 308 -31.88 3.68 -2.25
CA PRO A 308 -32.06 4.04 -0.83
C PRO A 308 -31.57 2.95 0.14
N ILE A 309 -31.79 1.70 -0.25
CA ILE A 309 -31.39 0.52 0.53
C ILE A 309 -30.75 -0.52 -0.38
N GLU A 310 -29.78 -1.23 0.18
CA GLU A 310 -29.15 -2.37 -0.48
C GLU A 310 -30.13 -3.55 -0.52
N THR A 311 -30.34 -4.09 -1.71
CA THR A 311 -31.15 -5.29 -1.99
C THR A 311 -30.29 -6.36 -2.65
N ALA A 312 -30.86 -7.55 -2.88
CA ALA A 312 -30.15 -8.62 -3.59
C ALA A 312 -29.77 -8.23 -5.04
N ASP A 313 -30.53 -7.31 -5.65
CA ASP A 313 -30.34 -6.88 -7.05
C ASP A 313 -29.47 -5.62 -7.17
N THR A 314 -29.04 -5.03 -6.05
CA THR A 314 -28.22 -3.81 -6.04
C THR A 314 -26.84 -4.06 -6.65
N PHE A 315 -26.23 -5.21 -6.37
CA PHE A 315 -24.91 -5.55 -6.89
C PHE A 315 -24.99 -6.15 -8.31
N ASN A 316 -24.25 -5.57 -9.25
CA ASN A 316 -24.07 -6.11 -10.59
C ASN A 316 -22.59 -6.00 -11.02
N ALA A 317 -21.84 -7.08 -10.81
CA ALA A 317 -20.46 -7.21 -11.28
C ALA A 317 -19.51 -6.06 -10.88
N GLY A 318 -19.69 -5.52 -9.67
CA GLY A 318 -18.92 -4.38 -9.14
C GLY A 318 -19.62 -3.03 -9.30
N LEU A 319 -20.72 -2.97 -10.04
CA LEU A 319 -21.53 -1.78 -10.24
C LEU A 319 -22.84 -1.86 -9.46
N VAL A 320 -23.48 -0.71 -9.29
CA VAL A 320 -24.83 -0.57 -8.76
C VAL A 320 -25.83 -0.63 -9.90
N THR A 321 -26.77 -1.56 -9.84
CA THR A 321 -27.83 -1.71 -10.84
C THR A 321 -28.64 -0.42 -10.97
N GLY A 322 -28.73 0.13 -12.18
CA GLY A 322 -29.52 1.34 -12.47
C GLY A 322 -28.89 2.65 -12.00
N ALA A 323 -27.62 2.66 -11.57
CA ALA A 323 -26.92 3.86 -11.13
C ALA A 323 -26.01 4.50 -12.19
N ASP A 324 -26.04 4.01 -13.43
CA ASP A 324 -25.30 4.62 -14.54
C ASP A 324 -25.99 5.92 -14.97
N ALA A 325 -25.43 7.06 -14.55
CA ALA A 325 -25.95 8.40 -14.82
C ALA A 325 -25.99 8.78 -16.31
N LEU A 326 -25.39 7.97 -17.20
CA LEU A 326 -25.43 8.13 -18.66
C LEU A 326 -26.46 7.21 -19.33
N SER A 327 -27.02 6.25 -18.60
CA SER A 327 -28.05 5.34 -19.10
C SER A 327 -29.40 6.05 -19.25
N LYS A 328 -30.29 5.47 -20.05
CA LYS A 328 -31.66 6.00 -20.21
C LYS A 328 -32.54 5.65 -19.02
N GLU A 329 -32.18 4.58 -18.33
CA GLU A 329 -32.89 3.99 -17.20
C GLU A 329 -32.73 4.82 -15.91
N TYR A 330 -31.66 5.63 -15.81
CA TYR A 330 -31.39 6.55 -14.69
C TYR A 330 -32.22 7.84 -14.78
#